data_AF-A0A166GGE2-F1
#
_entry.id   AF-A0A166GGE2-F1
#
_cell.length_a   1.000
_cell.length_b   1.000
_cell.length_c   1.000
_cell.angle_alpha   90.00
_cell.angle_beta   90.00
_cell.angle_gamma   90.00
#
_symmetry.space_group_name_H-M   'P 1'
#
loop_
_entity.id
_entity.type
_entity.pdbx_description
1 polymer ?
#
loop_
_entity_poly.entity_id
_entity_poly.type
_entity_poly.pdbx_seq_one_letter_code
_entity_poly.pdbx_strand_id
1 'polypeptide(L)'
;MRLKSWIRPWTLLNNLDWSRVHEFNKFVKHSAKIGAKGAMCYVSCKKLIKARNPLHHLKILQSISGDDSMSFLAYHIFQTLYHPSTLQENALLLHLKFASHSEFRANFEKNCTTLKERYRKYNGLWYGRPDIFPQNGVYSSYVSEEDHNMDVFGLGCSYKEIVNSSCSECMILMINFKIFRGY
;
A
#
# COMPACT_ATOMS: atom_id res chain seq x y z
N MET A 1 -8.35 17.12 67.04
CA MET A 1 -8.83 18.01 65.95
C MET A 1 -7.84 17.89 64.78
N ARG A 2 -8.34 17.41 63.64
CA ARG A 2 -7.76 17.36 62.27
C ARG A 2 -6.36 16.76 62.03
N LEU A 3 -6.39 15.54 61.51
CA LEU A 3 -5.46 14.97 60.51
C LEU A 3 -5.16 15.97 59.37
N LYS A 4 -3.87 16.16 59.05
CA LYS A 4 -3.42 16.39 57.68
C LYS A 4 -2.16 15.56 57.44
N SER A 5 -2.38 14.35 56.94
CA SER A 5 -1.37 13.51 56.31
C SER A 5 -0.78 14.27 55.12
N TRP A 6 0.48 14.63 55.22
CA TRP A 6 1.27 15.10 54.10
C TRP A 6 1.73 13.88 53.33
N ILE A 7 0.98 13.48 52.31
CA ILE A 7 1.49 12.58 51.27
C ILE A 7 2.62 13.36 50.58
N ARG A 8 3.87 13.01 50.91
CA ARG A 8 5.04 13.60 50.26
C ARG A 8 5.00 13.25 48.77
N PRO A 9 5.21 14.19 47.83
CA PRO A 9 5.17 13.92 46.38
C PRO A 9 6.12 12.79 45.93
N TRP A 10 7.16 12.51 46.72
CA TRP A 10 8.17 11.49 46.46
C TRP A 10 7.65 10.05 46.52
N THR A 11 6.57 9.75 47.25
CA THR A 11 5.99 8.39 47.28
C THR A 11 5.18 8.05 46.03
N LEU A 12 4.76 9.04 45.23
CA LEU A 12 4.10 8.82 43.94
C LEU A 12 5.09 8.44 42.83
N LEU A 13 6.31 8.96 42.87
CA LEU A 13 7.37 8.67 41.88
C LEU A 13 8.01 7.28 42.08
N ASN A 14 8.09 6.79 43.32
CA ASN A 14 8.66 5.46 43.62
C ASN A 14 7.70 4.30 43.32
N ASN A 15 6.41 4.57 43.12
CA ASN A 15 5.39 3.58 42.74
C ASN A 15 5.08 3.60 41.23
N LEU A 16 5.77 4.45 40.46
CA LEU A 16 5.70 4.40 39.00
C LEU A 16 6.48 3.17 38.54
N ASP A 17 5.74 2.19 38.04
CA ASP A 17 6.30 1.04 37.35
C ASP A 17 6.99 1.54 36.07
N TRP A 18 8.30 1.79 36.18
CA TRP A 18 9.14 2.30 35.10
C TRP A 18 9.14 1.38 33.88
N SER A 19 8.80 0.09 34.04
CA SER A 19 8.61 -0.83 32.92
C SER A 19 7.43 -0.40 32.04
N ARG A 20 6.30 -0.02 32.65
CA ARG A 20 5.10 0.48 31.93
C ARG A 20 5.34 1.84 31.28
N VAL A 21 6.10 2.73 31.92
CA VAL A 21 6.51 4.02 31.32
C VAL A 21 7.40 3.78 30.09
N HIS A 22 8.31 2.82 30.16
CA HIS A 22 9.17 2.45 29.05
C HIS A 22 8.40 1.80 27.90
N GLU A 23 7.41 0.94 28.19
CA GLU A 23 6.49 0.37 27.21
C GLU A 23 5.61 1.43 26.54
N PHE A 24 5.07 2.38 27.32
CA PHE A 24 4.31 3.50 26.78
C PHE A 24 5.16 4.38 25.86
N ASN A 25 6.40 4.68 26.25
CA ASN A 25 7.32 5.43 25.40
C ASN A 25 7.68 4.67 24.12
N LYS A 26 7.84 3.35 24.17
CA LYS A 26 7.99 2.50 22.97
C LYS A 26 6.75 2.58 22.10
N PHE A 27 5.55 2.51 22.68
CA PHE A 27 4.28 2.63 21.97
C PHE A 27 4.12 3.99 21.28
N VAL A 28 4.43 5.10 21.96
CA VAL A 28 4.38 6.45 21.38
C VAL A 28 5.38 6.58 20.23
N LYS A 29 6.64 6.13 20.44
CA LYS A 29 7.67 6.13 19.38
C LYS A 29 7.25 5.28 18.19
N HIS A 30 6.67 4.12 18.44
CA HIS A 30 6.17 3.21 17.40
C HIS A 30 5.00 3.85 16.63
N SER A 31 4.05 4.45 17.33
CA SER A 31 2.90 5.15 16.72
C SER A 31 3.35 6.34 15.88
N ALA A 32 4.32 7.13 16.36
CA ALA A 32 4.93 8.21 15.59
C ALA A 32 5.66 7.69 14.34
N LYS A 33 6.38 6.57 14.47
CA LYS A 33 7.06 5.90 13.34
C LYS A 33 6.05 5.43 12.29
N ILE A 34 4.93 4.83 12.70
CA ILE A 34 3.85 4.43 11.79
C ILE A 34 3.26 5.66 11.09
N GLY A 35 2.94 6.71 11.84
CA GLY A 35 2.42 7.97 11.28
C GLY A 35 3.36 8.61 10.27
N ALA A 36 4.67 8.63 10.55
CA ALA A 36 5.69 9.13 9.64
C ALA A 36 5.76 8.30 8.35
N LYS A 37 5.70 6.97 8.42
CA LYS A 37 5.65 6.09 7.24
C LYS A 37 4.40 6.33 6.40
N GLY A 38 3.24 6.43 7.04
CA GLY A 38 1.98 6.75 6.35
C GLY A 38 2.06 8.09 5.59
N ALA A 39 2.64 9.11 6.22
CA ALA A 39 2.87 10.42 5.58
C ALA A 39 3.86 10.35 4.41
N MET A 40 4.98 9.63 4.57
CA MET A 40 5.97 9.42 3.51
C MET A 40 5.37 8.65 2.31
N CYS A 41 4.59 7.61 2.58
CA CYS A 41 3.83 6.87 1.58
C CYS A 41 2.90 7.79 0.80
N TYR A 42 2.10 8.59 1.52
CA TYR A 42 1.16 9.53 0.92
C TYR A 42 1.84 10.54 0.00
N VAL A 43 2.90 11.20 0.48
CA VAL A 43 3.65 12.20 -0.29
C VAL A 43 4.29 11.56 -1.51
N SER A 44 4.90 10.39 -1.36
CA SER A 44 5.57 9.68 -2.46
C SER A 44 4.58 9.25 -3.53
N CYS A 45 3.44 8.66 -3.15
CA CYS A 45 2.36 8.36 -4.10
C CYS A 45 1.91 9.62 -4.85
N LYS A 46 1.64 10.73 -4.16
CA LYS A 46 1.25 12.00 -4.78
C LYS A 46 2.28 12.50 -5.80
N LYS A 47 3.57 12.37 -5.50
CA LYS A 47 4.65 12.83 -6.37
C LYS A 47 4.85 11.90 -7.58
N LEU A 48 4.72 10.59 -7.37
CA LEU A 48 4.70 9.58 -8.42
C LEU A 48 3.50 9.76 -9.36
N ILE A 49 2.30 10.04 -8.86
CA ILE A 49 1.14 10.30 -9.72
C ILE A 49 1.36 11.54 -10.60
N LYS A 50 2.10 12.53 -10.09
CA LYS A 50 2.44 13.77 -10.81
C LYS A 50 3.74 13.69 -11.61
N ALA A 51 4.33 12.50 -11.77
CA ALA A 51 5.63 12.29 -12.43
C ALA A 51 6.78 13.19 -11.93
N ARG A 52 6.76 13.59 -10.65
CA ARG A 52 7.79 14.46 -10.06
C ARG A 52 8.84 13.64 -9.35
N ASN A 53 10.07 13.65 -9.87
CA ASN A 53 11.22 12.92 -9.33
C ASN A 53 10.89 11.45 -8.98
N PRO A 54 10.45 10.65 -9.97
CA PRO A 54 9.90 9.31 -9.73
C PRO A 54 10.92 8.37 -9.08
N LEU A 55 12.18 8.39 -9.50
CA LEU A 55 13.24 7.55 -8.92
C LEU A 55 13.41 7.79 -7.41
N HIS A 56 13.40 9.05 -6.96
CA HIS A 56 13.51 9.37 -5.55
C HIS A 56 12.32 8.85 -4.74
N HIS A 57 11.10 9.04 -5.25
CA HIS A 57 9.90 8.62 -4.54
C HIS A 57 9.67 7.10 -4.59
N LEU A 58 10.13 6.40 -5.63
CA LEU A 58 10.22 4.94 -5.65
C LEU A 58 11.17 4.44 -4.55
N LYS A 59 12.36 5.04 -4.39
CA LYS A 59 13.30 4.69 -3.31
C LYS A 59 12.72 4.90 -1.92
N ILE A 60 11.96 5.99 -1.71
CA ILE A 60 11.26 6.21 -0.43
C ILE A 60 10.27 5.07 -0.19
N LEU A 61 9.40 4.76 -1.15
CA LEU A 61 8.42 3.68 -0.99
C LEU A 61 9.11 2.33 -0.74
N GLN A 62 10.20 2.03 -1.46
CA GLN A 62 11.01 0.83 -1.24
C GLN A 62 11.55 0.76 0.19
N SER A 63 12.05 1.88 0.72
CA SER A 63 12.65 1.91 2.06
C SER A 63 11.66 1.65 3.20
N ILE A 64 10.36 1.85 2.95
CA ILE A 64 9.29 1.67 3.95
C ILE A 64 8.35 0.50 3.64
N SER A 65 8.48 -0.14 2.48
CA SER A 65 7.60 -1.23 2.02
C SER A 65 7.69 -2.50 2.86
N GLY A 66 8.84 -2.74 3.51
CA GLY A 66 9.02 -3.92 4.37
C GLY A 66 8.05 -3.96 5.57
N ASP A 67 7.66 -2.79 6.07
CA ASP A 67 6.88 -2.64 7.30
C ASP A 67 5.47 -2.07 7.09
N ASP A 68 5.12 -1.61 5.88
CA ASP A 68 3.86 -0.92 5.60
C ASP A 68 3.19 -1.49 4.34
N SER A 69 2.05 -2.16 4.53
CA SER A 69 1.30 -2.84 3.46
C SER A 69 0.89 -1.90 2.32
N MET A 70 0.53 -0.65 2.63
CA MET A 70 0.15 0.34 1.62
C MET A 70 1.35 0.76 0.77
N SER A 71 2.50 0.98 1.39
CA SER A 71 3.75 1.32 0.71
C SER A 71 4.30 0.17 -0.11
N PHE A 72 4.17 -1.06 0.38
CA PHE A 72 4.48 -2.27 -0.39
C PHE A 72 3.67 -2.33 -1.69
N LEU A 73 2.34 -2.24 -1.57
CA LEU A 73 1.45 -2.23 -2.72
C LEU A 73 1.81 -1.09 -3.70
N ALA A 74 1.94 0.13 -3.18
CA ALA A 74 2.25 1.29 -3.99
C ALA A 74 3.61 1.18 -4.68
N TYR A 75 4.65 0.70 -4.00
CA TYR A 75 5.98 0.51 -4.56
C TYR A 75 5.94 -0.41 -5.77
N HIS A 76 5.43 -1.63 -5.61
CA HIS A 76 5.42 -2.63 -6.67
C HIS A 76 4.56 -2.19 -7.86
N ILE A 77 3.44 -1.51 -7.61
CA ILE A 77 2.60 -0.94 -8.68
C ILE A 77 3.34 0.17 -9.44
N PHE A 78 3.82 1.21 -8.74
CA PHE A 78 4.46 2.33 -9.41
C PHE A 78 5.78 1.93 -10.08
N GLN A 79 6.51 0.96 -9.52
CA GLN A 79 7.73 0.46 -10.15
C GLN A 79 7.43 -0.12 -11.52
N THR A 80 6.34 -0.87 -11.71
CA THR A 80 5.95 -1.35 -13.05
C THR A 80 5.57 -0.26 -14.03
N LEU A 81 5.04 0.87 -13.56
CA LEU A 81 4.72 2.01 -14.43
C LEU A 81 5.98 2.74 -14.93
N TYR A 82 6.99 2.89 -14.06
CA TYR A 82 8.22 3.60 -14.40
C TYR A 82 9.30 2.69 -15.00
N HIS A 83 9.23 1.39 -14.72
CA HIS A 83 10.15 0.36 -15.19
C HIS A 83 9.36 -0.90 -15.63
N PRO A 84 8.74 -0.89 -16.83
CA PRO A 84 7.89 -1.99 -17.29
C PRO A 84 8.58 -3.37 -17.31
N SER A 85 9.90 -3.41 -17.50
CA SER A 85 10.71 -4.64 -17.42
C SER A 85 10.67 -5.34 -16.06
N THR A 86 10.20 -4.66 -15.02
CA THR A 86 10.07 -5.21 -13.67
C THR A 86 8.68 -5.81 -13.40
N LEU A 87 7.79 -5.86 -14.40
CA LEU A 87 6.41 -6.35 -14.26
C LEU A 87 6.35 -7.74 -13.62
N GLN A 88 7.07 -8.71 -14.20
CA GLN A 88 7.05 -10.09 -13.77
C GLN A 88 7.60 -10.28 -12.35
N GLU A 89 8.70 -9.62 -12.01
CA GLU A 89 9.27 -9.66 -10.65
C GLU A 89 8.29 -9.08 -9.62
N ASN A 90 7.72 -7.90 -9.90
CA ASN A 90 6.75 -7.27 -9.02
C ASN A 90 5.46 -8.07 -8.87
N ALA A 91 5.01 -8.69 -9.97
CA ALA A 91 3.87 -9.60 -9.98
C ALA A 91 4.08 -10.76 -9.00
N LEU A 92 5.24 -11.43 -9.09
CA LEU A 92 5.60 -12.54 -8.22
C LEU A 92 5.68 -12.10 -6.74
N LEU A 93 6.33 -10.97 -6.46
CA LEU A 93 6.46 -10.46 -5.09
C LEU A 93 5.11 -10.10 -4.47
N LEU A 94 4.20 -9.47 -5.23
CA LEU A 94 2.84 -9.20 -4.77
C LEU A 94 2.07 -10.51 -4.52
N HIS A 95 2.19 -11.49 -5.41
CA HIS A 95 1.48 -12.76 -5.29
C HIS A 95 1.96 -13.56 -4.07
N LEU A 96 3.28 -13.62 -3.87
CA LEU A 96 3.89 -14.21 -2.67
C LEU A 96 3.45 -13.49 -1.39
N LYS A 97 3.41 -12.15 -1.39
CA LYS A 97 2.93 -11.37 -0.24
C LYS A 97 1.47 -11.69 0.07
N PHE A 98 0.64 -11.81 -0.97
CA PHE A 98 -0.75 -12.24 -0.84
C PHE A 98 -0.89 -13.62 -0.21
N ALA A 99 -0.11 -14.60 -0.68
CA ALA A 99 -0.14 -15.97 -0.20
C ALA A 99 0.31 -16.08 1.25
N SER A 100 1.34 -15.33 1.64
CA SER A 100 2.03 -15.47 2.94
C SER A 100 1.56 -14.52 4.04
N HIS A 101 0.92 -13.38 3.74
CA HIS A 101 0.56 -12.37 4.74
C HIS A 101 -0.95 -12.14 4.80
N SER A 102 -1.60 -12.69 5.83
CA SER A 102 -3.05 -12.57 6.05
C SER A 102 -3.51 -11.12 6.25
N GLU A 103 -2.75 -10.31 6.99
CA GLU A 103 -3.07 -8.89 7.21
C GLU A 103 -3.02 -8.08 5.91
N PHE A 104 -2.03 -8.36 5.05
CA PHE A 104 -1.94 -7.72 3.74
C PHE A 104 -3.17 -8.05 2.90
N ARG A 105 -3.57 -9.34 2.87
CA ARG A 105 -4.76 -9.82 2.16
C ARG A 105 -6.05 -9.17 2.69
N ALA A 106 -6.21 -9.09 4.01
CA ALA A 106 -7.39 -8.48 4.65
C ALA A 106 -7.51 -6.98 4.35
N ASN A 107 -6.38 -6.26 4.24
CA ASN A 107 -6.35 -4.82 3.96
C ASN A 107 -6.23 -4.49 2.46
N PHE A 108 -6.12 -5.49 1.59
CA PHE A 108 -5.77 -5.29 0.19
C PHE A 108 -6.77 -4.38 -0.55
N GLU A 109 -8.06 -4.69 -0.45
CA GLU A 109 -9.13 -3.92 -1.09
C GLU A 109 -9.14 -2.46 -0.61
N LYS A 110 -8.96 -2.25 0.69
CA LYS A 110 -8.85 -0.92 1.29
C LYS A 110 -7.63 -0.16 0.77
N ASN A 111 -6.48 -0.83 0.65
CA ASN A 111 -5.25 -0.23 0.13
C ASN A 111 -5.37 0.13 -1.36
N CYS A 112 -5.93 -0.76 -2.18
CA CYS A 112 -6.22 -0.49 -3.59
C CYS A 112 -7.20 0.68 -3.74
N THR A 113 -8.30 0.69 -2.98
CA THR A 113 -9.29 1.77 -3.00
C THR A 113 -8.65 3.10 -2.58
N THR A 114 -7.83 3.09 -1.53
CA THR A 114 -7.07 4.27 -1.10
C THR A 114 -6.15 4.79 -2.20
N LEU A 115 -5.49 3.89 -2.94
CA LEU A 115 -4.60 4.27 -4.03
C LEU A 115 -5.38 4.80 -5.25
N LYS A 116 -6.50 4.17 -5.61
CA LYS A 116 -7.45 4.62 -6.66
C LYS A 116 -7.93 6.04 -6.35
N GLU A 117 -8.35 6.31 -5.12
CA GLU A 117 -8.81 7.64 -4.70
C GLU A 117 -7.69 8.69 -4.73
N ARG A 118 -6.47 8.33 -4.30
CA ARG A 118 -5.31 9.21 -4.42
C ARG A 118 -4.99 9.51 -5.88
N TYR A 119 -5.02 8.49 -6.74
CA TYR A 119 -4.82 8.65 -8.17
C TYR A 119 -5.87 9.59 -8.76
N ARG A 120 -7.17 9.33 -8.54
CA ARG A 120 -8.27 10.20 -8.97
C ARG A 120 -8.07 11.66 -8.55
N LYS A 121 -7.72 11.88 -7.28
CA LYS A 121 -7.49 13.21 -6.72
C LYS A 121 -6.30 13.95 -7.37
N TYR A 122 -5.23 13.25 -7.72
CA TYR A 122 -3.98 13.87 -8.15
C TYR A 122 -3.69 13.79 -9.65
N ASN A 123 -4.39 12.91 -10.36
CA ASN A 123 -4.30 12.71 -11.79
C ASN A 123 -5.18 13.72 -12.58
N GLY A 124 -6.30 14.18 -12.02
CA GLY A 124 -7.24 15.12 -12.67
C GLY A 124 -6.69 16.53 -13.00
N LEU A 125 -5.40 16.78 -12.79
CA LEU A 125 -4.72 18.05 -13.08
C LEU A 125 -3.64 17.93 -14.17
N TRP A 126 -3.55 16.80 -14.88
CA TRP A 126 -2.49 16.51 -15.85
C TRP A 126 -3.02 16.20 -17.26
N TYR A 127 -2.45 16.87 -18.27
CA TYR A 127 -2.75 16.69 -19.70
C TYR A 127 -1.88 15.62 -20.40
N GLY A 128 -1.01 14.91 -19.66
CA GLY A 128 -0.11 13.89 -20.21
C GLY A 128 -0.20 12.61 -19.40
N ARG A 129 -1.21 11.79 -19.67
CA ARG A 129 -1.41 10.48 -19.04
C ARG A 129 -0.24 9.56 -19.47
N PRO A 130 0.53 8.97 -18.57
CA PRO A 130 1.39 7.86 -18.95
C PRO A 130 0.49 6.73 -19.45
N ASP A 131 0.80 6.18 -20.63
CA ASP A 131 0.08 5.04 -21.18
C ASP A 131 0.20 3.87 -20.20
N ILE A 132 -0.87 3.60 -19.47
CA ILE A 132 -0.93 2.47 -18.55
C ILE A 132 -1.25 1.24 -19.39
N PHE A 133 -0.23 0.39 -19.53
CA PHE A 133 -0.33 -0.96 -20.08
C PHE A 133 -0.88 -1.91 -19.00
N PRO A 134 -1.81 -2.82 -19.32
CA PRO A 134 -2.41 -3.06 -20.63
C PRO A 134 -3.58 -2.10 -20.90
N GLN A 135 -3.82 -1.83 -22.18
CA GLN A 135 -4.85 -0.88 -22.60
C GLN A 135 -6.29 -1.41 -22.51
N ASN A 136 -6.49 -2.71 -22.29
CA ASN A 136 -7.81 -3.29 -22.02
C ASN A 136 -7.75 -4.08 -20.70
N GLY A 137 -8.89 -4.15 -20.00
CA GLY A 137 -9.01 -4.86 -18.71
C GLY A 137 -8.65 -6.33 -18.90
N VAL A 138 -8.02 -6.94 -17.90
CA VAL A 138 -7.73 -8.39 -17.92
C VAL A 138 -8.87 -9.08 -17.19
N TYR A 139 -9.54 -10.04 -17.85
CA TYR A 139 -10.56 -10.85 -17.20
C TYR A 139 -9.91 -12.06 -16.53
N SER A 140 -10.41 -12.43 -15.35
CA SER A 140 -9.96 -13.61 -14.59
C SER A 140 -11.08 -14.64 -14.55
N SER A 141 -11.12 -15.51 -15.55
CA SER A 141 -11.80 -16.80 -15.40
C SER A 141 -11.05 -17.88 -16.17
N TYR A 142 -10.21 -18.62 -15.45
CA TYR A 142 -9.71 -19.97 -15.78
C TYR A 142 -9.08 -20.22 -17.17
N VAL A 143 -7.74 -20.29 -17.17
CA VAL A 143 -6.79 -21.14 -17.92
C VAL A 143 -7.15 -21.57 -19.36
N SER A 144 -6.42 -21.03 -20.34
CA SER A 144 -5.84 -21.81 -21.45
C SER A 144 -4.59 -21.12 -22.02
N GLU A 145 -3.76 -21.88 -22.70
CA GLU A 145 -2.29 -21.84 -22.63
C GLU A 145 -1.53 -20.69 -23.31
N GLU A 146 -2.13 -19.71 -23.97
CA GLU A 146 -1.29 -18.80 -24.77
C GLU A 146 -1.69 -17.31 -24.87
N ASP A 147 -2.73 -16.83 -24.17
CA ASP A 147 -3.03 -15.39 -24.21
C ASP A 147 -3.71 -14.85 -22.94
N HIS A 148 -3.28 -13.66 -22.50
CA HIS A 148 -3.92 -12.89 -21.44
C HIS A 148 -5.30 -12.42 -21.92
N ASN A 149 -6.36 -13.16 -21.58
CA ASN A 149 -7.73 -12.83 -22.01
C ASN A 149 -8.13 -11.40 -21.59
N MET A 150 -8.35 -10.58 -22.63
CA MET A 150 -8.84 -9.22 -22.50
C MET A 150 -10.33 -9.25 -22.18
N ASP A 151 -10.75 -8.46 -21.20
CA ASP A 151 -12.14 -8.14 -20.88
C ASP A 151 -12.79 -7.41 -22.05
N VAL A 152 -13.49 -8.18 -22.90
CA VAL A 152 -14.17 -7.70 -24.11
C VAL A 152 -15.28 -6.69 -23.77
N PHE A 153 -15.81 -6.71 -22.55
CA PHE A 153 -16.94 -5.88 -22.13
C PHE A 153 -16.53 -4.65 -21.30
N GLY A 154 -15.27 -4.54 -20.89
CA GLY A 154 -14.75 -3.44 -20.09
C GLY A 154 -15.38 -3.33 -18.69
N LEU A 155 -16.02 -4.40 -18.19
CA LEU A 155 -16.66 -4.46 -16.88
C LEU A 155 -15.64 -4.47 -15.72
N GLY A 156 -14.38 -4.77 -16.02
CA GLY A 156 -13.28 -4.94 -15.09
C GLY A 156 -13.39 -6.24 -14.28
N CYS A 157 -12.40 -6.46 -13.42
CA CYS A 157 -12.38 -7.57 -12.46
C CYS A 157 -12.91 -7.15 -11.09
N SER A 158 -13.34 -8.07 -10.24
CA SER A 158 -13.61 -7.85 -8.83
C SER A 158 -12.34 -8.03 -7.99
N TYR A 159 -12.29 -7.46 -6.77
CA TYR A 159 -11.18 -7.74 -5.85
C TYR A 159 -11.09 -9.24 -5.51
N LYS A 160 -12.22 -9.96 -5.50
CA LYS A 160 -12.26 -11.41 -5.29
C LYS A 160 -11.55 -12.17 -6.42
N GLU A 161 -11.74 -11.76 -7.67
CA GLU A 161 -11.05 -12.34 -8.83
C GLU A 161 -9.54 -12.04 -8.81
N ILE A 162 -9.16 -10.82 -8.40
CA ILE A 162 -7.74 -10.47 -8.25
C ILE A 162 -7.07 -11.40 -7.22
N VAL A 163 -7.67 -11.55 -6.04
CA VAL A 163 -7.12 -12.35 -4.94
C VAL A 163 -7.07 -13.84 -5.29
N ASN A 164 -8.01 -14.33 -6.09
CA ASN A 164 -8.07 -15.73 -6.51
C ASN A 164 -7.29 -16.03 -7.80
N SER A 165 -6.58 -15.05 -8.36
CA SER A 165 -5.84 -15.25 -9.60
C SER A 165 -4.64 -16.18 -9.40
N SER A 166 -4.54 -17.21 -10.25
CA SER A 166 -3.40 -18.13 -10.29
C SER A 166 -2.19 -17.56 -11.04
N CYS A 167 -2.40 -16.57 -11.92
CA CYS A 167 -1.35 -15.91 -12.66
C CYS A 167 -0.95 -14.59 -11.98
N SER A 168 0.30 -14.51 -11.52
CA SER A 168 0.84 -13.34 -10.84
C SER A 168 0.80 -12.09 -11.73
N GLU A 169 1.11 -12.24 -13.02
CA GLU A 169 1.09 -11.13 -13.98
C GLU A 169 -0.33 -10.64 -14.23
N CYS A 170 -1.30 -11.54 -14.43
CA CYS A 170 -2.71 -11.15 -14.51
C CYS A 170 -3.15 -10.40 -13.25
N MET A 171 -2.74 -10.84 -12.06
CA MET A 171 -3.06 -10.19 -10.79
C MET A 171 -2.59 -8.72 -10.76
N ILE A 172 -1.33 -8.44 -11.10
CA ILE A 172 -0.81 -7.06 -11.06
C ILE A 172 -1.42 -6.19 -12.16
N LEU A 173 -1.71 -6.74 -13.35
CA LEU A 173 -2.36 -6.01 -14.43
C LEU A 173 -3.80 -5.63 -14.05
N MET A 174 -4.53 -6.55 -13.42
CA MET A 174 -5.86 -6.28 -12.86
C MET A 174 -5.83 -5.21 -11.76
N ILE A 175 -4.83 -5.24 -10.88
CA ILE A 175 -4.60 -4.21 -9.85
C ILE A 175 -4.38 -2.83 -10.50
N ASN A 176 -3.48 -2.77 -11.48
CA ASN A 176 -3.18 -1.54 -12.22
C ASN A 176 -4.43 -0.99 -12.90
N PHE A 177 -5.21 -1.87 -13.54
CA PHE A 177 -6.49 -1.49 -14.16
C PHE A 177 -7.46 -0.88 -13.13
N LYS A 178 -7.61 -1.52 -11.96
CA LYS A 178 -8.50 -1.03 -10.90
C LYS A 178 -8.10 0.34 -10.36
N ILE A 179 -6.81 0.57 -10.18
CA ILE A 179 -6.31 1.81 -9.56
C ILE A 179 -6.28 2.97 -10.55
N PHE A 180 -5.88 2.72 -11.80
CA PHE A 180 -5.56 3.80 -12.74
C PHE A 180 -6.58 4.02 -13.85
N ARG A 181 -7.47 3.06 -14.11
CA ARG A 181 -8.51 3.17 -15.15
C ARG A 181 -9.90 3.24 -14.56
N GLY A 182 -10.16 2.39 -13.56
CA GLY A 182 -11.29 2.50 -12.65
C GLY A 182 -12.64 2.86 -13.29
N TYR A 183 -13.36 1.85 -13.75
CA TYR A 183 -14.80 1.80 -13.50
C TYR A 183 -14.99 1.43 -12.01
#